data_AF-A0A7S0TNT2-F1
#
_entry.id   AF-A0A7S0TNT2-F1
#
_cell.length_a   1.000
_cell.length_b   1.000
_cell.length_c   1.000
_cell.angle_alpha   90.00
_cell.angle_beta   90.00
_cell.angle_gamma   90.00
#
_symmetry.space_group_name_H-M   'P 1'
#
loop_
_entity.id
_entity.type
_entity.pdbx_description
1 polymer ?
#
loop_
_entity_poly.entity_id
_entity_poly.type
_entity_poly.pdbx_seq_one_letter_code
_entity_poly.pdbx_strand_id
1 'polypeptide(L)'
;AAEMGHTLVLQYLLEAGGKEFIQGVNNDGASVAYLAAMNGHSATLEWVGSEEVGGMELLMVKTSEGMSCVHQAAYNGHMEALKYLGKACGTEHLEDTADDGVTSAWLAAQNGHVEVLEFLGRECAAGIFSIPNNEGTTPSYMAAQNGQVQALKYLGKVVGKEGLMVVDEDDCSLAHAAASNNNVEVLEYLVEQCSSSILTIPDNVGRTPCIYAANDGHLDALKHIVNVVGREEFLRTSNNGTTVLLASLDCGQSR
;
A
#
# COMPACT_ATOMS: atom_id res chain seq x y z
N ALA A 1 14.61 -9.62 20.64
CA ALA A 1 13.78 -10.72 21.18
C ALA A 1 12.38 -10.70 20.59
N ALA A 2 11.66 -9.57 20.67
CA ALA A 2 10.33 -9.40 20.06
C ALA A 2 10.31 -9.62 18.54
N GLU A 3 11.24 -8.98 17.83
CA GLU A 3 11.42 -9.14 16.37
C GLU A 3 11.65 -10.59 15.94
N MET A 4 12.26 -11.40 16.81
CA MET A 4 12.55 -12.82 16.57
C MET A 4 11.50 -13.77 17.17
N GLY A 5 10.44 -13.25 17.80
CA GLY A 5 9.38 -14.07 18.41
C GLY A 5 9.82 -14.85 19.65
N HIS A 6 10.91 -14.44 20.30
CA HIS A 6 11.44 -15.13 21.48
C HIS A 6 10.63 -14.79 22.74
N THR A 7 9.36 -15.19 22.79
CA THR A 7 8.41 -14.86 23.87
C THR A 7 8.92 -15.28 25.26
N LEU A 8 9.55 -16.46 25.38
CA LEU A 8 10.10 -16.93 26.67
C LEU A 8 11.22 -16.03 27.19
N VAL A 9 12.02 -15.45 26.30
CA VAL A 9 13.06 -14.49 26.69
C VAL A 9 12.42 -13.21 27.19
N LEU A 10 11.38 -12.72 26.50
CA LEU A 10 10.63 -11.53 26.93
C LEU A 10 9.94 -11.75 28.29
N GLN A 11 9.36 -12.93 28.52
CA GLN A 11 8.76 -13.33 29.79
C GLN A 11 9.78 -13.30 30.93
N TYR A 12 10.94 -13.94 30.72
CA TYR A 12 12.01 -13.91 31.71
C TYR A 12 12.50 -12.48 31.99
N LEU A 13 12.67 -11.65 30.94
CA LEU A 13 13.07 -10.25 31.10
C LEU A 13 12.02 -9.44 31.89
N LEU A 14 10.73 -9.68 31.66
CA LEU A 14 9.65 -9.07 32.41
C LEU A 14 9.68 -9.49 33.89
N GLU A 15 9.86 -10.78 34.17
CA GLU A 15 9.94 -11.32 35.53
C GLU A 15 11.15 -10.78 36.30
N ALA A 16 12.31 -10.68 35.64
CA ALA A 16 13.56 -10.24 36.27
C ALA A 16 13.68 -8.72 36.36
N GLY A 17 13.16 -7.98 35.37
CA GLY A 17 13.38 -6.55 35.19
C GLY A 17 12.17 -5.65 35.46
N GLY A 18 10.96 -6.21 35.57
CA GLY A 18 9.72 -5.46 35.78
C GLY A 18 9.09 -4.90 34.49
N LYS A 19 7.89 -4.31 34.63
CA LYS A 19 7.02 -3.88 33.50
C LYS A 19 7.62 -2.78 32.62
N GLU A 20 8.57 -2.00 33.14
CA GLU A 20 9.19 -0.89 32.39
C GLU A 20 9.86 -1.38 31.09
N PHE A 21 10.40 -2.62 31.07
CA PHE A 21 11.04 -3.19 29.90
C PHE A 21 10.08 -3.52 28.76
N ILE A 22 8.83 -3.85 29.07
CA ILE A 22 7.82 -4.18 28.05
C ILE A 22 7.09 -2.94 27.53
N GLN A 23 7.06 -1.88 28.35
CA GLN A 23 6.46 -0.58 28.03
C GLN A 23 7.40 0.35 27.23
N GLY A 24 8.71 0.07 27.25
CA GLY A 24 9.70 0.84 26.51
C GLY A 24 9.52 0.75 24.99
N VAL A 25 9.93 1.82 24.31
CA VAL A 25 10.00 1.93 22.85
C VAL A 25 11.44 2.18 22.39
N ASN A 26 11.76 1.82 21.16
CA ASN A 26 13.06 2.16 20.56
C ASN A 26 13.09 3.64 20.10
N ASN A 27 14.17 4.05 19.41
CA ASN A 27 14.33 5.43 18.93
C ASN A 27 13.27 5.86 17.90
N ASP A 28 12.64 4.91 17.22
CA ASP A 28 11.58 5.16 16.23
C ASP A 28 10.18 5.11 16.88
N GLY A 29 10.10 4.93 18.20
CA GLY A 29 8.84 4.74 18.90
C GLY A 29 8.25 3.32 18.77
N ALA A 30 8.98 2.36 18.22
CA ALA A 30 8.51 0.98 18.08
C ALA A 30 8.51 0.26 19.43
N SER A 31 7.34 -0.23 19.83
CA SER A 31 7.15 -1.07 21.03
C SER A 31 7.49 -2.55 20.77
N VAL A 32 7.52 -3.34 21.84
CA VAL A 32 7.64 -4.81 21.74
C VAL A 32 6.51 -5.40 20.88
N ALA A 33 5.28 -4.90 21.04
CA ALA A 33 4.15 -5.35 20.22
C ALA A 33 4.36 -4.99 18.76
N TYR A 34 4.81 -3.77 18.46
CA TYR A 34 5.09 -3.34 17.07
C TYR A 34 6.10 -4.27 16.39
N LEU A 35 7.22 -4.57 17.06
CA LEU A 35 8.27 -5.44 16.53
C LEU A 35 7.80 -6.90 16.35
N ALA A 36 6.92 -7.37 17.23
CA ALA A 36 6.30 -8.68 17.12
C ALA A 36 5.31 -8.73 15.94
N ALA A 37 4.47 -7.71 15.78
CA ALA A 37 3.54 -7.57 14.66
C ALA A 37 4.28 -7.50 13.32
N MET A 38 5.42 -6.80 13.29
CA MET A 38 6.27 -6.67 12.11
C MET A 38 6.73 -7.98 11.51
N ASN A 39 6.93 -9.00 12.35
CA ASN A 39 7.39 -10.32 11.93
C ASN A 39 6.32 -11.41 12.16
N GLY A 40 5.08 -11.00 12.44
CA GLY A 40 3.94 -11.91 12.52
C GLY A 40 3.93 -12.82 13.75
N HIS A 41 4.62 -12.45 14.83
CA HIS A 41 4.70 -13.24 16.05
C HIS A 41 3.42 -13.09 16.90
N SER A 42 2.32 -13.68 16.42
CA SER A 42 1.00 -13.58 17.05
C SER A 42 0.97 -14.09 18.50
N ALA A 43 1.75 -15.12 18.84
CA ALA A 43 1.88 -15.58 20.22
C ALA A 43 2.57 -14.55 21.13
N THR A 44 3.53 -13.79 20.60
CA THR A 44 4.14 -12.68 21.34
C THR A 44 3.14 -11.54 21.51
N LEU A 45 2.34 -11.22 20.48
CA LEU A 45 1.27 -10.23 20.57
C LEU A 45 0.21 -10.62 21.62
N GLU A 46 -0.22 -11.88 21.61
CA GLU A 46 -1.18 -12.41 22.58
C GLU A 46 -0.68 -12.27 24.02
N TRP A 47 0.58 -12.63 24.23
CA TRP A 47 1.20 -12.49 25.53
C TRP A 47 1.35 -11.02 25.95
N VAL A 48 1.85 -10.14 25.09
CA VAL A 48 2.01 -8.70 25.39
C VAL A 48 0.67 -8.03 25.67
N GLY A 49 -0.37 -8.36 24.90
CA GLY A 49 -1.72 -7.82 25.02
C GLY A 49 -2.53 -8.37 26.20
N SER A 50 -2.00 -9.32 26.96
CA SER A 50 -2.68 -9.85 28.15
C SER A 50 -2.74 -8.82 29.28
N GLU A 51 -3.82 -8.86 30.07
CA GLU A 51 -4.03 -8.02 31.26
C GLU A 51 -2.89 -8.13 32.29
N GLU A 52 -2.25 -9.29 32.35
CA GLU A 52 -1.15 -9.58 33.26
C GLU A 52 0.11 -8.77 32.90
N VAL A 53 0.35 -8.56 31.61
CA VAL A 53 1.53 -7.86 31.09
C VAL A 53 1.27 -6.37 30.99
N GLY A 54 0.47 -5.92 30.04
CA GLY A 54 0.17 -4.50 29.84
C GLY A 54 -1.11 -4.20 29.06
N GLY A 55 -1.91 -5.21 28.76
CA GLY A 55 -3.21 -5.05 28.11
C GLY A 55 -3.13 -4.50 26.69
N MET A 56 -4.30 -4.12 26.16
CA MET A 56 -4.44 -3.61 24.79
C MET A 56 -3.68 -2.30 24.53
N GLU A 57 -3.36 -1.52 25.56
CA GLU A 57 -2.61 -0.25 25.42
C GLU A 57 -1.25 -0.47 24.75
N LEU A 58 -0.57 -1.58 25.04
CA LEU A 58 0.72 -1.92 24.42
C LEU A 58 0.59 -2.28 22.93
N LEU A 59 -0.56 -2.79 22.51
CA LEU A 59 -0.84 -3.13 21.12
C LEU A 59 -1.14 -1.87 20.27
N MET A 60 -1.58 -0.80 20.92
CA MET A 60 -1.98 0.46 20.27
C MET A 60 -0.86 1.52 20.22
N VAL A 61 0.35 1.20 20.72
CA VAL A 61 1.49 2.12 20.65
C VAL A 61 1.88 2.36 19.18
N LYS A 62 2.04 3.63 18.82
CA LYS A 62 2.44 4.09 17.48
C LYS A 62 3.91 4.52 17.47
N THR A 63 4.56 4.35 16.33
CA THR A 63 5.90 4.89 16.06
C THR A 63 5.86 6.42 15.92
N SER A 64 7.02 7.04 15.76
CA SER A 64 7.14 8.47 15.44
C SER A 64 6.49 8.89 14.12
N GLU A 65 6.21 7.94 13.23
CA GLU A 65 5.51 8.13 11.95
C GLU A 65 4.02 7.71 12.05
N GLY A 66 3.49 7.59 13.27
CA GLY A 66 2.09 7.21 13.49
C GLY A 66 1.77 5.75 13.17
N MET A 67 2.75 4.93 12.79
CA MET A 67 2.52 3.52 12.40
C MET A 67 2.22 2.66 13.63
N SER A 68 1.13 1.90 13.56
CA SER A 68 0.72 0.96 14.61
C SER A 68 1.01 -0.50 14.25
N CYS A 69 0.76 -1.43 15.18
CA CYS A 69 0.91 -2.87 14.94
C CYS A 69 0.11 -3.36 13.71
N VAL A 70 -1.09 -2.82 13.48
CA VAL A 70 -1.93 -3.23 12.32
C VAL A 70 -1.30 -2.82 11.00
N HIS A 71 -0.65 -1.65 10.94
CA HIS A 71 0.00 -1.16 9.73
C HIS A 71 1.14 -2.08 9.34
N GLN A 72 2.02 -2.40 10.29
CA GLN A 72 3.18 -3.24 10.01
C GLN A 72 2.81 -4.71 9.76
N ALA A 73 1.79 -5.24 10.44
CA ALA A 73 1.27 -6.56 10.16
C ALA A 73 0.63 -6.63 8.76
N ALA A 74 -0.08 -5.58 8.33
CA ALA A 74 -0.65 -5.51 6.99
C ALA A 74 0.40 -5.35 5.90
N TYR A 75 1.41 -4.50 6.12
CA TYR A 75 2.54 -4.31 5.22
C TYR A 75 3.29 -5.61 4.93
N ASN A 76 3.48 -6.47 5.94
CA ASN A 76 4.18 -7.76 5.80
C ASN A 76 3.26 -8.97 5.58
N GLY A 77 1.95 -8.76 5.46
CA GLY A 77 1.00 -9.84 5.16
C GLY A 77 0.71 -10.80 6.31
N HIS A 78 0.92 -10.38 7.56
CA HIS A 78 0.80 -11.23 8.75
C HIS A 78 -0.65 -11.36 9.24
N MET A 79 -1.40 -12.23 8.56
CA MET A 79 -2.82 -12.49 8.79
C MET A 79 -3.17 -12.83 10.25
N GLU A 80 -2.44 -13.74 10.90
CA GLU A 80 -2.76 -14.16 12.27
C GLU A 80 -2.52 -13.05 13.29
N ALA A 81 -1.54 -12.17 13.05
CA ALA A 81 -1.35 -10.97 13.85
C ALA A 81 -2.54 -10.01 13.70
N LEU A 82 -3.00 -9.76 12.47
CA LEU A 82 -4.15 -8.89 12.20
C LEU A 82 -5.45 -9.42 12.83
N LYS A 83 -5.72 -10.72 12.73
CA LYS A 83 -6.88 -11.35 13.39
C LYS A 83 -6.85 -11.16 14.89
N TYR A 84 -5.68 -11.36 15.50
CA TYR A 84 -5.52 -11.14 16.94
C TYR A 84 -5.73 -9.67 17.30
N LEU A 85 -5.08 -8.75 16.58
CA LEU A 85 -5.18 -7.31 16.82
C LEU A 85 -6.63 -6.80 16.68
N GLY A 86 -7.35 -7.21 15.62
CA GLY A 86 -8.76 -6.83 15.46
C GLY A 86 -9.67 -7.38 16.57
N LYS A 87 -9.42 -8.62 17.01
CA LYS A 87 -10.15 -9.23 18.13
C LYS A 87 -9.86 -8.53 19.46
N ALA A 88 -8.60 -8.16 19.72
CA ALA A 88 -8.15 -7.62 21.00
C ALA A 88 -8.40 -6.11 21.13
N CYS A 89 -8.25 -5.36 20.03
CA CYS A 89 -8.28 -3.89 20.01
C CYS A 89 -9.51 -3.29 19.29
N GLY A 90 -10.37 -4.12 18.70
CA GLY A 90 -11.53 -3.66 17.95
C GLY A 90 -11.23 -3.38 16.47
N THR A 91 -12.31 -3.24 15.69
CA THR A 91 -12.24 -2.98 14.24
C THR A 91 -11.75 -1.56 13.95
N GLU A 92 -12.00 -0.62 14.84
CA GLU A 92 -11.50 0.76 14.76
C GLU A 92 -9.97 0.81 14.72
N HIS A 93 -9.28 -0.17 15.33
CA HIS A 93 -7.83 -0.24 15.25
C HIS A 93 -7.34 -0.72 13.88
N LEU A 94 -8.10 -1.59 13.19
CA LEU A 94 -7.77 -2.03 11.83
C LEU A 94 -7.92 -0.90 10.80
N GLU A 95 -8.82 0.05 11.07
CA GLU A 95 -9.14 1.22 10.24
C GLU A 95 -8.29 2.45 10.55
N ASP A 96 -7.40 2.34 11.53
CA ASP A 96 -6.54 3.43 11.97
C ASP A 96 -5.63 3.93 10.83
N THR A 97 -5.22 5.18 10.93
CA THR A 97 -4.32 5.83 9.98
C THR A 97 -2.99 6.15 10.66
N ALA A 98 -1.91 5.88 9.94
CA ALA A 98 -0.59 6.40 10.27
C ALA A 98 -0.45 7.86 9.82
N ASP A 99 0.75 8.42 9.98
CA ASP A 99 1.07 9.71 9.37
C ASP A 99 0.91 9.61 7.84
N ASP A 100 0.72 10.76 7.20
CA ASP A 100 0.39 10.86 5.78
C ASP A 100 -0.91 10.16 5.34
N GLY A 101 -1.78 9.79 6.28
CA GLY A 101 -3.09 9.20 5.98
C GLY A 101 -3.02 7.76 5.47
N VAL A 102 -1.88 7.08 5.66
CA VAL A 102 -1.68 5.69 5.23
C VAL A 102 -2.53 4.75 6.09
N THR A 103 -3.25 3.82 5.46
CA THR A 103 -4.06 2.80 6.13
C THR A 103 -3.44 1.41 6.01
N SER A 104 -3.89 0.47 6.86
CA SER A 104 -3.53 -0.95 6.74
C SER A 104 -3.88 -1.54 5.36
N ALA A 105 -5.02 -1.16 4.77
CA ALA A 105 -5.43 -1.59 3.43
C ALA A 105 -4.51 -1.04 2.33
N TRP A 106 -4.04 0.20 2.46
CA TRP A 106 -3.08 0.81 1.54
C TRP A 106 -1.77 0.02 1.51
N LEU A 107 -1.23 -0.33 2.69
CA LEU A 107 0.03 -1.09 2.82
C LEU A 107 -0.10 -2.53 2.31
N ALA A 108 -1.24 -3.18 2.59
CA ALA A 108 -1.51 -4.52 2.08
C ALA A 108 -1.63 -4.53 0.55
N ALA A 109 -2.24 -3.50 -0.04
CA ALA A 109 -2.37 -3.38 -1.49
C ALA A 109 -1.03 -3.10 -2.18
N GLN A 110 -0.19 -2.23 -1.60
CA GLN A 110 1.18 -1.98 -2.06
C GLN A 110 2.00 -3.27 -2.19
N ASN A 111 1.89 -4.17 -1.21
CA ASN A 111 2.65 -5.43 -1.17
C ASN A 111 1.89 -6.65 -1.72
N GLY A 112 0.68 -6.45 -2.25
CA GLY A 112 -0.08 -7.51 -2.91
C GLY A 112 -0.68 -8.57 -1.98
N HIS A 113 -0.86 -8.25 -0.69
CA HIS A 113 -1.40 -9.18 0.31
C HIS A 113 -2.92 -9.35 0.20
N VAL A 114 -3.37 -10.10 -0.81
CA VAL A 114 -4.80 -10.32 -1.11
C VAL A 114 -5.57 -10.86 0.10
N GLU A 115 -5.01 -11.83 0.83
CA GLU A 115 -5.69 -12.39 2.01
C GLU A 115 -5.95 -11.32 3.08
N VAL A 116 -5.00 -10.39 3.28
CA VAL A 116 -5.16 -9.26 4.19
C VAL A 116 -6.27 -8.33 3.71
N LEU A 117 -6.30 -8.01 2.42
CA LEU A 117 -7.39 -7.21 1.85
C LEU A 117 -8.75 -7.90 2.02
N GLU A 118 -8.85 -9.21 1.79
CA GLU A 118 -10.08 -9.99 2.02
C GLU A 118 -10.52 -10.01 3.49
N PHE A 119 -9.58 -10.02 4.42
CA PHE A 119 -9.86 -9.91 5.84
C PHE A 119 -10.38 -8.51 6.20
N LEU A 120 -9.65 -7.46 5.81
CA LEU A 120 -10.04 -6.07 6.07
C LEU A 120 -11.40 -5.74 5.46
N GLY A 121 -11.70 -6.21 4.25
CA GLY A 121 -12.98 -5.98 3.60
C GLY A 121 -14.18 -6.68 4.25
N ARG A 122 -13.94 -7.66 5.14
CA ARG A 122 -14.99 -8.33 5.93
C ARG A 122 -15.17 -7.70 7.30
N GLU A 123 -14.09 -7.28 7.93
CA GLU A 123 -14.11 -6.79 9.33
C GLU A 123 -14.29 -5.27 9.42
N CYS A 124 -13.84 -4.51 8.42
CA CYS A 124 -13.89 -3.06 8.43
C CYS A 124 -15.10 -2.50 7.65
N ALA A 125 -15.36 -1.21 7.83
CA ALA A 125 -16.34 -0.45 7.08
C ALA A 125 -16.03 -0.49 5.57
N ALA A 126 -17.11 -0.46 4.77
CA ALA A 126 -17.02 -0.55 3.31
C ALA A 126 -16.12 0.51 2.64
N GLY A 127 -15.84 1.62 3.34
CA GLY A 127 -15.01 2.71 2.84
C GLY A 127 -13.49 2.48 2.93
N ILE A 128 -13.00 1.44 3.61
CA ILE A 128 -11.55 1.27 3.88
C ILE A 128 -10.69 1.24 2.60
N PHE A 129 -11.25 0.77 1.47
CA PHE A 129 -10.54 0.72 0.19
C PHE A 129 -10.63 2.00 -0.65
N SER A 130 -11.38 2.99 -0.19
CA SER A 130 -11.62 4.26 -0.89
C SER A 130 -11.00 5.46 -0.18
N ILE A 131 -10.34 5.26 0.96
CA ILE A 131 -9.64 6.31 1.69
C ILE A 131 -8.31 6.60 0.99
N PRO A 132 -8.10 7.81 0.45
CA PRO A 132 -6.79 8.20 -0.06
C PRO A 132 -5.85 8.57 1.09
N ASN A 133 -4.55 8.38 0.87
CA ASN A 133 -3.52 9.00 1.70
C ASN A 133 -3.44 10.52 1.40
N ASN A 134 -2.52 11.23 2.08
CA ASN A 134 -2.30 12.66 1.91
C ASN A 134 -1.77 13.05 0.52
N GLU A 135 -1.33 12.11 -0.31
CA GLU A 135 -0.93 12.34 -1.71
C GLU A 135 -2.07 11.99 -2.69
N GLY A 136 -3.28 11.71 -2.18
CA GLY A 136 -4.43 11.35 -3.01
C GLY A 136 -4.42 9.89 -3.49
N THR A 137 -3.44 9.08 -3.11
CA THR A 137 -3.32 7.69 -3.57
C THR A 137 -4.20 6.74 -2.75
N THR A 138 -4.91 5.85 -3.43
CA THR A 138 -5.76 4.82 -2.82
C THR A 138 -5.06 3.45 -2.79
N PRO A 139 -5.59 2.44 -2.07
CA PRO A 139 -5.10 1.07 -2.16
C PRO A 139 -5.04 0.54 -3.61
N SER A 140 -6.03 0.85 -4.45
CA SER A 140 -6.02 0.47 -5.87
C SER A 140 -4.89 1.15 -6.65
N TYR A 141 -4.58 2.41 -6.34
CA TYR A 141 -3.43 3.11 -6.91
C TYR A 141 -2.12 2.38 -6.59
N MET A 142 -1.90 2.03 -5.32
CA MET A 142 -0.67 1.37 -4.90
C MET A 142 -0.52 -0.04 -5.49
N ALA A 143 -1.61 -0.80 -5.58
CA ALA A 143 -1.60 -2.09 -6.24
C ALA A 143 -1.24 -1.97 -7.73
N ALA A 144 -1.73 -0.92 -8.41
CA ALA A 144 -1.41 -0.66 -9.81
C ALA A 144 0.06 -0.23 -10.01
N GLN A 145 0.55 0.68 -9.16
CA GLN A 145 1.93 1.17 -9.19
C GLN A 145 2.95 0.04 -8.96
N ASN A 146 2.65 -0.90 -8.05
CA ASN A 146 3.56 -1.99 -7.69
C ASN A 146 3.30 -3.30 -8.46
N GLY A 147 2.43 -3.29 -9.47
CA GLY A 147 2.18 -4.46 -10.32
C GLY A 147 1.44 -5.60 -9.62
N GLN A 148 0.75 -5.31 -8.51
CA GLN A 148 0.05 -6.30 -7.68
C GLN A 148 -1.32 -6.66 -8.29
N VAL A 149 -1.29 -7.33 -9.45
CA VAL A 149 -2.48 -7.60 -10.29
C VAL A 149 -3.59 -8.33 -9.52
N GLN A 150 -3.25 -9.29 -8.65
CA GLN A 150 -4.27 -10.03 -7.89
C GLN A 150 -4.93 -9.18 -6.81
N ALA A 151 -4.16 -8.32 -6.14
CA ALA A 151 -4.71 -7.34 -5.19
C ALA A 151 -5.60 -6.34 -5.91
N LEU A 152 -5.16 -5.81 -7.06
CA LEU A 152 -5.95 -4.90 -7.87
C LEU A 152 -7.25 -5.54 -8.40
N LYS A 153 -7.21 -6.83 -8.77
CA LYS A 153 -8.39 -7.62 -9.15
C LYS A 153 -9.38 -7.77 -7.99
N TYR A 154 -8.90 -8.05 -6.79
CA TYR A 154 -9.75 -8.09 -5.60
C TYR A 154 -10.37 -6.71 -5.34
N LEU A 155 -9.54 -5.67 -5.27
CA LEU A 155 -9.98 -4.30 -5.01
C LEU A 155 -11.03 -3.86 -6.03
N GLY A 156 -10.79 -4.04 -7.33
CA GLY A 156 -11.74 -3.68 -8.38
C GLY A 156 -13.11 -4.37 -8.26
N LYS A 157 -13.17 -5.60 -7.71
CA LYS A 157 -14.46 -6.26 -7.41
C LYS A 157 -15.21 -5.58 -6.27
N VAL A 158 -14.48 -5.00 -5.31
CA VAL A 158 -15.06 -4.36 -4.12
C VAL A 158 -15.43 -2.90 -4.39
N VAL A 159 -14.51 -2.12 -4.98
CA VAL A 159 -14.69 -0.67 -5.21
C VAL A 159 -15.35 -0.33 -6.54
N GLY A 160 -15.52 -1.32 -7.42
CA GLY A 160 -16.11 -1.13 -8.75
C GLY A 160 -15.21 -0.35 -9.72
N LYS A 161 -15.78 0.02 -10.87
CA LYS A 161 -15.07 0.75 -11.92
C LYS A 161 -14.65 2.13 -11.45
N GLU A 162 -15.47 2.81 -10.66
CA GLU A 162 -15.22 4.13 -10.12
C GLU A 162 -13.94 4.16 -9.28
N GLY A 163 -13.73 3.14 -8.44
CA GLY A 163 -12.50 3.01 -7.65
C GLY A 163 -11.26 2.59 -8.44
N LEU A 164 -11.40 2.21 -9.72
CA LEU A 164 -10.29 2.00 -10.66
C LEU A 164 -10.00 3.24 -11.53
N MET A 165 -10.87 4.25 -11.47
CA MET A 165 -10.75 5.53 -12.20
C MET A 165 -10.32 6.69 -11.30
N VAL A 166 -9.87 6.40 -10.08
CA VAL A 166 -9.32 7.42 -9.18
C VAL A 166 -8.01 7.99 -9.71
N VAL A 167 -7.67 9.17 -9.20
CA VAL A 167 -6.42 9.87 -9.48
C VAL A 167 -5.80 10.35 -8.17
N ASP A 168 -4.49 10.55 -8.17
CA ASP A 168 -3.77 11.23 -7.09
C ASP A 168 -3.88 12.76 -7.18
N GLU A 169 -3.15 13.49 -6.34
CA GLU A 169 -3.14 14.96 -6.32
C GLU A 169 -2.64 15.61 -7.63
N ASP A 170 -1.90 14.86 -8.46
CA ASP A 170 -1.39 15.32 -9.75
C ASP A 170 -2.30 14.95 -10.93
N ASP A 171 -3.53 14.49 -10.67
CA ASP A 171 -4.44 13.88 -11.63
C ASP A 171 -3.85 12.61 -12.30
N CYS A 172 -2.83 11.97 -11.71
CA CYS A 172 -2.29 10.74 -12.24
C CYS A 172 -3.23 9.58 -11.89
N SER A 173 -3.72 8.90 -12.92
CA SER A 173 -4.52 7.67 -12.78
C SER A 173 -3.67 6.43 -12.51
N LEU A 174 -4.32 5.32 -12.15
CA LEU A 174 -3.69 3.99 -12.05
C LEU A 174 -2.91 3.60 -13.32
N ALA A 175 -3.35 4.05 -14.50
CA ALA A 175 -2.66 3.78 -15.76
C ALA A 175 -1.31 4.52 -15.86
N HIS A 176 -1.20 5.74 -15.31
CA HIS A 176 0.07 6.47 -15.24
C HIS A 176 1.05 5.72 -14.34
N ALA A 177 0.61 5.36 -13.13
CA ALA A 177 1.41 4.63 -12.16
C ALA A 177 1.91 3.28 -12.72
N ALA A 178 1.02 2.52 -13.37
CA ALA A 178 1.37 1.24 -13.99
C ALA A 178 2.33 1.41 -15.18
N ALA A 179 2.15 2.44 -16.00
CA ALA A 179 3.03 2.73 -17.13
C ALA A 179 4.43 3.15 -16.68
N SER A 180 4.51 3.99 -15.64
CA SER A 180 5.76 4.44 -14.99
C SER A 180 6.54 3.33 -14.29
N ASN A 181 5.93 2.15 -14.09
CA ASN A 181 6.57 0.98 -13.47
C ASN A 181 6.60 -0.26 -14.37
N ASN A 182 6.31 -0.10 -15.67
CA ASN A 182 6.27 -1.20 -16.65
C ASN A 182 5.29 -2.36 -16.33
N ASN A 183 4.20 -2.08 -15.60
CA ASN A 183 3.22 -3.08 -15.17
C ASN A 183 2.18 -3.35 -16.27
N VAL A 184 2.58 -4.02 -17.34
CA VAL A 184 1.71 -4.29 -18.51
C VAL A 184 0.43 -5.05 -18.15
N GLU A 185 0.51 -6.05 -17.27
CA GLU A 185 -0.68 -6.82 -16.84
C GLU A 185 -1.71 -5.95 -16.09
N VAL A 186 -1.25 -4.91 -15.39
CA VAL A 186 -2.16 -3.92 -14.77
C VAL A 186 -2.83 -3.08 -15.85
N LEU A 187 -2.08 -2.62 -16.85
CA LEU A 187 -2.65 -1.86 -17.97
C LEU A 187 -3.71 -2.67 -18.72
N GLU A 188 -3.44 -3.95 -18.98
CA GLU A 188 -4.40 -4.90 -19.57
C GLU A 188 -5.68 -4.99 -18.73
N TYR A 189 -5.54 -5.22 -17.43
CA TYR A 189 -6.68 -5.31 -16.52
C TYR A 189 -7.51 -4.01 -16.48
N LEU A 190 -6.86 -2.85 -16.46
CA LEU A 190 -7.56 -1.55 -16.48
C LEU A 190 -8.35 -1.34 -17.78
N VAL A 191 -7.81 -1.76 -18.92
CA VAL A 191 -8.53 -1.71 -20.21
C VAL A 191 -9.76 -2.61 -20.19
N GLU A 192 -9.62 -3.83 -19.64
CA GLU A 192 -10.72 -4.78 -19.49
C GLU A 192 -11.87 -4.26 -18.62
N GLN A 193 -11.54 -3.59 -17.50
CA GLN A 193 -12.56 -3.14 -16.53
C GLN A 193 -13.13 -1.75 -16.83
N CYS A 194 -12.33 -0.83 -17.39
CA CYS A 194 -12.73 0.58 -17.52
C CYS A 194 -13.03 0.95 -18.98
N SER A 195 -12.05 0.74 -19.87
CA SER A 195 -12.03 0.88 -21.34
C SER A 195 -10.63 1.31 -21.80
N SER A 196 -10.33 1.24 -23.09
CA SER A 196 -9.03 1.68 -23.62
C SER A 196 -8.73 3.18 -23.43
N SER A 197 -9.74 4.03 -23.24
CA SER A 197 -9.52 5.47 -23.06
C SER A 197 -8.75 5.82 -21.79
N ILE A 198 -8.73 4.92 -20.78
CA ILE A 198 -7.96 5.11 -19.54
C ILE A 198 -6.47 5.28 -19.80
N LEU A 199 -5.96 4.76 -20.92
CA LEU A 199 -4.57 4.87 -21.33
C LEU A 199 -4.24 6.20 -22.05
N THR A 200 -5.23 7.10 -22.20
CA THR A 200 -5.08 8.38 -22.94
C THR A 200 -5.47 9.61 -22.12
N ILE A 201 -5.93 9.40 -20.88
CA ILE A 201 -6.28 10.51 -19.98
C ILE A 201 -4.98 11.19 -19.53
N PRO A 202 -4.84 12.50 -19.71
CA PRO A 202 -3.67 13.23 -19.23
C PRO A 202 -3.77 13.56 -17.73
N ASP A 203 -2.62 13.68 -17.07
CA ASP A 203 -2.45 14.28 -15.75
C ASP A 203 -2.60 15.82 -15.77
N ASN A 204 -2.39 16.48 -14.63
CA ASN A 204 -2.59 17.92 -14.45
C ASN A 204 -1.65 18.79 -15.31
N VAL A 205 -0.55 18.23 -15.82
CA VAL A 205 0.42 18.88 -16.70
C VAL A 205 0.35 18.34 -18.14
N GLY A 206 -0.69 17.58 -18.49
CA GLY A 206 -0.93 17.11 -19.85
C GLY A 206 -0.16 15.85 -20.23
N ARG A 207 0.55 15.20 -19.30
CA ARG A 207 1.28 13.96 -19.59
C ARG A 207 0.31 12.79 -19.58
N THR A 208 0.36 11.95 -20.61
CA THR A 208 -0.42 10.71 -20.67
C THR A 208 0.42 9.53 -20.14
N PRO A 209 -0.19 8.37 -19.84
CA PRO A 209 0.56 7.17 -19.44
C PRO A 209 1.68 6.79 -20.43
N CYS A 210 1.51 7.09 -21.72
CA CYS A 210 2.52 6.89 -22.74
C CYS A 210 3.79 7.73 -22.50
N ILE A 211 3.63 8.98 -22.04
CA ILE A 211 4.75 9.87 -21.72
C ILE A 211 5.49 9.36 -20.48
N TYR A 212 4.79 8.86 -19.46
CA TYR A 212 5.42 8.23 -18.28
C TYR A 212 6.25 7.00 -18.67
N ALA A 213 5.66 6.06 -19.43
CA ALA A 213 6.40 4.89 -19.91
C ALA A 213 7.66 5.25 -20.71
N ALA A 214 7.61 6.32 -21.52
CA ALA A 214 8.78 6.78 -22.25
C ALA A 214 9.81 7.49 -21.36
N ASN A 215 9.37 8.33 -20.43
CA ASN A 215 10.21 9.03 -19.47
C ASN A 215 11.01 8.07 -18.58
N ASP A 216 10.44 6.90 -18.27
CA ASP A 216 11.07 5.91 -17.39
C ASP A 216 11.74 4.76 -18.18
N GLY A 217 11.73 4.83 -19.52
CA GLY A 217 12.38 3.85 -20.40
C GLY A 217 11.70 2.48 -20.44
N HIS A 218 10.40 2.44 -20.16
CA HIS A 218 9.58 1.22 -20.05
C HIS A 218 8.95 0.82 -21.38
N LEU A 219 9.76 0.12 -22.19
CA LEU A 219 9.42 -0.24 -23.56
C LEU A 219 8.17 -1.14 -23.68
N ASP A 220 7.92 -2.04 -22.73
CA ASP A 220 6.80 -2.98 -22.84
C ASP A 220 5.46 -2.28 -22.56
N ALA A 221 5.41 -1.44 -21.52
CA ALA A 221 4.27 -0.54 -21.30
C ALA A 221 4.03 0.38 -22.50
N LEU A 222 5.09 0.99 -23.05
CA LEU A 222 4.99 1.86 -24.22
C LEU A 222 4.39 1.12 -25.44
N LYS A 223 4.89 -0.07 -25.74
CA LYS A 223 4.37 -0.93 -26.82
C LYS A 223 2.92 -1.31 -26.57
N HIS A 224 2.59 -1.72 -25.35
CA HIS A 224 1.25 -2.12 -24.99
C HIS A 224 0.25 -0.97 -25.20
N ILE A 225 0.52 0.20 -24.64
CA ILE A 225 -0.34 1.39 -24.75
C ILE A 225 -0.61 1.71 -26.22
N VAL A 226 0.44 1.80 -27.05
CA VAL A 226 0.29 2.17 -28.47
C VAL A 226 -0.40 1.08 -29.29
N ASN A 227 -0.22 -0.20 -28.95
CA ASN A 227 -0.97 -1.28 -29.58
C ASN A 227 -2.48 -1.20 -29.29
N VAL A 228 -2.86 -0.71 -28.11
CA VAL A 228 -4.27 -0.57 -27.70
C VAL A 228 -4.91 0.71 -28.23
N VAL A 229 -4.22 1.86 -28.14
CA VAL A 229 -4.82 3.18 -28.43
C VAL A 229 -4.39 3.79 -29.77
N GLY A 230 -3.40 3.19 -30.44
CA GLY A 230 -2.89 3.63 -31.73
C GLY A 230 -1.68 4.56 -31.64
N ARG A 231 -0.97 4.70 -32.77
CA ARG A 231 0.30 5.46 -32.87
C ARG A 231 0.14 6.97 -32.76
N GLU A 232 -1.07 7.49 -32.91
CA GLU A 232 -1.35 8.93 -32.72
C GLU A 232 -1.01 9.38 -31.29
N GLU A 233 -0.98 8.44 -30.34
CA GLU A 233 -0.56 8.71 -28.97
C GLU A 233 0.90 9.18 -28.87
N PHE A 234 1.77 8.80 -29.81
CA PHE A 234 3.14 9.32 -29.88
C PHE A 234 3.21 10.82 -30.23
N LEU A 235 2.14 11.37 -30.80
CA LEU A 235 2.07 12.79 -31.19
C LEU A 235 1.52 13.67 -30.06
N ARG A 236 1.05 13.08 -28.95
CA ARG A 236 0.59 13.83 -27.80
C ARG A 236 1.75 14.56 -27.14
N THR A 237 1.44 15.75 -26.61
CA THR A 237 2.38 16.59 -25.88
C THR A 237 1.78 16.98 -24.55
N SER A 238 2.61 17.02 -23.51
CA SER A 238 2.26 17.69 -22.27
C SER A 238 2.10 19.21 -22.48
N ASN A 239 1.63 19.90 -21.45
CA ASN A 239 1.38 21.34 -21.46
C ASN A 239 2.65 22.17 -21.73
N ASN A 240 3.84 21.62 -21.48
CA ASN A 240 5.13 22.25 -21.79
C ASN A 240 5.70 21.86 -23.17
N GLY A 241 4.96 21.09 -23.98
CA GLY A 241 5.35 20.67 -25.32
C GLY A 241 6.21 19.40 -25.37
N THR A 242 6.40 18.69 -24.24
CA THR A 242 7.17 17.44 -24.22
C THR A 242 6.41 16.35 -24.97
N THR A 243 6.99 15.86 -26.06
CA THR A 243 6.51 14.68 -26.80
C THR A 243 7.02 13.40 -26.15
N VAL A 244 6.43 12.26 -26.50
CA VAL A 244 6.93 10.93 -26.10
C VAL A 244 8.40 10.73 -26.49
N LEU A 245 8.81 11.21 -27.67
CA LEU A 245 10.21 11.12 -28.12
C LEU A 245 11.14 11.96 -27.23
N LEU A 246 10.74 13.18 -26.86
CA LEU A 246 11.55 14.05 -26.00
C LEU A 246 11.66 13.46 -24.59
N ALA A 247 10.57 12.92 -24.03
CA ALA A 247 10.58 12.26 -22.73
C ALA A 247 11.59 11.09 -22.67
N SER A 248 11.73 10.34 -23.76
CA SER A 248 12.70 9.21 -23.83
C SER A 248 14.18 9.63 -23.83
N LEU A 249 14.50 10.92 -24.00
CA LEU A 249 15.87 11.43 -23.99
C LEU A 249 16.36 11.78 -22.58
N ASP A 250 15.46 12.10 -21.66
CA ASP A 250 15.82 12.50 -20.29
C ASP A 250 16.28 11.30 -19.45
N CYS A 251 15.74 10.10 -19.67
CA CYS A 251 16.21 8.86 -19.01
C CYS A 251 17.55 8.33 -19.55
N GLY A 252 18.09 8.92 -20.62
CA GLY A 252 19.43 8.60 -21.14
C GLY A 252 20.59 9.20 -20.33
N GLN A 253 20.30 10.10 -19.38
CA GLN A 253 21.32 10.80 -18.57
C GLN A 253 21.41 10.33 -17.12
N SER A 254 20.54 9.42 -16.68
CA SER A 254 20.42 8.96 -15.29
C SER A 254 20.64 7.44 -15.17
N ARG A 255 21.80 6.96 -15.64
CA ARG A 255 22.32 5.61 -15.32
C ARG A 255 23.75 5.67 -14.80
#